data_AF-A0A4P8HKM7-F1
#
_entry.id   AF-A0A4P8HKM7-F1
#
_cell.length_a   1.000
_cell.length_b   1.000
_cell.length_c   1.000
_cell.angle_alpha   90.00
_cell.angle_beta   90.00
_cell.angle_gamma   90.00
#
_symmetry.space_group_name_H-M   'P 1'
#
loop_
_entity.id
_entity.type
_entity.pdbx_description
1 polymer ?
#
loop_
_entity_poly.entity_id
_entity_poly.type
_entity_poly.pdbx_seq_one_letter_code
_entity_poly.pdbx_strand_id
1 'polypeptide(L)'
;MTDQSLRADLRDLARSARGLHKAMLDVETQYFGAVGGVLEHLQLVTNHPHFAWLLKLSGLMAELDERLDDEEIVEATEAAQYRTAFEGLVGPRPPIDEDFRKRYLALLHDAPEVAIAHGVLRQALAKVPQAE
;
A
#
# COMPACT_ATOMS: atom_id res chain seq x y z
N MET A 1 21.41 -0.89 11.30
CA MET A 1 20.81 0.30 10.65
C MET A 1 20.60 1.37 11.70
N THR A 2 20.60 2.65 11.33
CA THR A 2 20.27 3.76 12.24
C THR A 2 18.77 4.07 12.19
N ASP A 3 18.21 4.66 13.25
CA ASP A 3 16.83 5.17 13.26
C ASP A 3 16.56 6.09 12.06
N GLN A 4 17.46 7.05 11.79
CA GLN A 4 17.30 7.98 10.66
C GLN A 4 17.22 7.24 9.31
N SER A 5 18.06 6.22 9.10
CA SER A 5 17.98 5.40 7.87
C SER A 5 16.68 4.58 7.81
N LEU A 6 16.22 4.01 8.93
CA LEU A 6 14.97 3.24 8.99
C LEU A 6 13.76 4.13 8.68
N ARG A 7 13.69 5.32 9.29
CA ARG A 7 12.66 6.32 9.00
C ARG A 7 12.67 6.74 7.53
N ALA A 8 13.85 6.88 6.91
CA ALA A 8 13.95 7.20 5.49
C ALA A 8 13.41 6.08 4.60
N ASP A 9 13.78 4.83 4.87
CA ASP A 9 13.31 3.66 4.13
C ASP A 9 11.79 3.43 4.31
N LEU A 10 11.27 3.61 5.52
CA LEU A 10 9.83 3.53 5.81
C LEU A 10 9.03 4.66 5.15
N ARG A 11 9.57 5.88 5.05
CA ARG A 11 8.93 6.97 4.28
C ARG A 11 8.88 6.65 2.79
N ASP A 12 9.92 6.03 2.25
CA ASP A 12 9.95 5.57 0.86
C ASP A 12 8.93 4.44 0.62
N LEU A 13 8.78 3.53 1.58
CA LEU A 13 7.74 2.51 1.60
C LEU A 13 6.34 3.13 1.59
N ALA A 14 6.05 4.07 2.50
CA ALA A 14 4.76 4.76 2.56
C ALA A 14 4.44 5.51 1.27
N ARG A 15 5.42 6.17 0.66
CA ARG A 15 5.26 6.85 -0.64
C ARG A 15 4.95 5.86 -1.76
N SER A 16 5.70 4.76 -1.83
CA SER A 16 5.51 3.74 -2.86
C SER A 16 4.18 3.01 -2.71
N ALA A 17 3.73 2.77 -1.47
CA ALA A 17 2.42 2.21 -1.16
C ALA A 17 1.28 3.13 -1.61
N ARG A 18 1.39 4.45 -1.38
CA ARG A 18 0.44 5.44 -1.94
C ARG A 18 0.37 5.37 -3.47
N GLY A 19 1.52 5.20 -4.12
CA GLY A 19 1.60 5.04 -5.57
C GLY A 19 0.82 3.81 -6.07
N LEU A 20 1.00 2.66 -5.41
CA LEU A 20 0.27 1.43 -5.73
C LEU A 20 -1.24 1.57 -5.44
N HIS A 21 -1.60 2.11 -4.28
CA HIS A 21 -3.00 2.36 -3.92
C HIS A 21 -3.69 3.23 -4.96
N LYS A 22 -3.04 4.33 -5.38
CA LYS A 22 -3.57 5.21 -6.41
C LYS A 22 -3.74 4.48 -7.74
N ALA A 23 -2.75 3.71 -8.19
CA ALA A 23 -2.86 2.97 -9.45
C ALA A 23 -4.05 1.99 -9.46
N MET A 24 -4.27 1.25 -8.35
CA MET A 24 -5.43 0.37 -8.23
C MET A 24 -6.74 1.16 -8.20
N LEU A 25 -6.78 2.27 -7.47
CA LEU A 25 -7.96 3.14 -7.39
C LEU A 25 -8.33 3.72 -8.76
N ASP A 26 -7.34 4.18 -9.52
CA ASP A 26 -7.53 4.75 -10.86
C ASP A 26 -8.11 3.70 -11.82
N VAL A 27 -7.62 2.46 -11.79
CA VAL A 27 -8.15 1.34 -12.60
C VAL A 27 -9.58 0.99 -12.20
N GLU A 28 -9.83 0.77 -10.91
CA GLU A 28 -11.16 0.37 -10.41
C GLU A 28 -12.22 1.48 -10.65
N THR A 29 -11.80 2.75 -10.62
CA THR A 29 -12.70 3.87 -10.94
C THR A 29 -13.23 3.78 -12.39
N GLN A 30 -12.47 3.21 -13.33
CA GLN A 30 -12.89 3.10 -14.73
C GLN A 30 -14.17 2.28 -14.90
N TYR A 31 -14.45 1.32 -14.00
CA TYR A 31 -15.69 0.54 -14.01
C TYR A 31 -16.96 1.39 -13.84
N PHE A 32 -16.84 2.60 -13.27
CA PHE A 32 -17.96 3.52 -13.05
C PHE A 32 -18.11 4.55 -14.19
N GLY A 33 -17.26 4.49 -15.22
CA GLY A 33 -17.27 5.44 -16.34
C GLY A 33 -16.86 6.84 -15.92
N ALA A 34 -17.48 7.85 -16.53
CA ALA A 34 -17.23 9.25 -16.20
C ALA A 34 -17.83 9.59 -14.83
N VAL A 35 -17.00 9.51 -13.79
CA VAL A 35 -17.31 10.06 -12.47
C VAL A 35 -17.25 11.59 -12.58
N GLY A 36 -18.13 12.29 -11.86
CA GLY A 36 -18.31 13.74 -11.94
C GLY A 36 -17.11 14.58 -11.48
N GLY A 37 -17.35 15.59 -10.65
CA GLY A 37 -16.27 16.39 -10.08
C GLY A 37 -15.43 15.64 -9.05
N VAL A 38 -14.43 16.33 -8.51
CA VAL A 38 -13.52 15.79 -7.47
C VAL A 38 -14.29 15.34 -6.22
N LEU A 39 -15.36 16.06 -5.86
CA LEU A 39 -16.18 15.70 -4.70
C LEU A 39 -16.96 14.40 -4.94
N GLU A 40 -17.54 14.23 -6.12
CA GLU A 40 -18.25 13.01 -6.51
C GLU A 40 -17.29 11.82 -6.57
N HIS A 41 -16.08 12.01 -7.09
CA HIS A 41 -15.05 10.97 -7.07
C HIS A 41 -14.66 10.59 -5.65
N LEU A 42 -14.43 11.57 -4.78
CA LEU A 42 -14.15 11.32 -3.36
C LEU A 42 -15.31 10.56 -2.69
N GLN A 43 -16.55 10.98 -2.91
CA GLN A 43 -17.72 10.30 -2.36
C GLN A 43 -17.84 8.86 -2.84
N LEU A 44 -17.54 8.61 -4.12
CA LEU A 44 -17.55 7.28 -4.70
C LEU A 44 -16.52 6.38 -4.03
N VAL A 45 -15.25 6.81 -4.00
CA VAL A 45 -14.16 5.98 -3.47
C VAL A 45 -14.26 5.76 -1.96
N THR A 46 -14.84 6.71 -1.22
CA THR A 46 -14.99 6.60 0.23
C THR A 46 -16.21 5.80 0.66
N ASN A 47 -17.33 5.87 -0.07
CA ASN A 47 -18.60 5.31 0.41
C ASN A 47 -19.07 4.07 -0.34
N HIS A 48 -18.56 3.81 -1.55
CA HIS A 48 -19.08 2.71 -2.36
C HIS A 48 -18.43 1.36 -1.98
N PRO A 49 -19.20 0.29 -1.70
CA PRO A 49 -18.67 -1.00 -1.22
C PRO A 49 -17.63 -1.65 -2.14
N HIS A 50 -17.65 -1.31 -3.44
CA HIS A 50 -16.65 -1.76 -4.40
C HIS A 50 -15.21 -1.41 -4.01
N PHE A 51 -14.98 -0.30 -3.30
CA PHE A 51 -13.64 0.13 -2.88
C PHE A 51 -13.26 -0.35 -1.48
N ALA A 52 -14.17 -1.05 -0.76
CA ALA A 52 -13.94 -1.43 0.64
C ALA A 52 -12.71 -2.33 0.83
N TRP A 53 -12.30 -3.09 -0.19
CA TRP A 53 -11.11 -3.93 -0.13
C TRP A 53 -9.81 -3.11 -0.11
N LEU A 54 -9.78 -1.93 -0.74
CA LEU A 54 -8.61 -1.04 -0.73
C LEU A 54 -8.31 -0.47 0.66
N LEU A 55 -9.30 -0.46 1.56
CA LEU A 55 -9.15 -0.02 2.95
C LEU A 55 -8.07 -0.80 3.70
N LYS A 56 -7.79 -2.05 3.32
CA LYS A 56 -6.72 -2.85 3.93
C LYS A 56 -5.34 -2.23 3.71
N LEU A 57 -5.07 -1.76 2.49
CA LEU A 57 -3.81 -1.10 2.16
C LEU A 57 -3.76 0.32 2.74
N SER A 58 -4.83 1.10 2.60
CA SER A 58 -4.84 2.48 3.11
C SER A 58 -4.78 2.53 4.65
N GLY A 59 -5.37 1.54 5.33
CA GLY A 59 -5.25 1.40 6.78
C GLY A 59 -3.81 1.15 7.22
N LEU A 60 -3.12 0.22 6.58
CA LEU A 60 -1.69 -0.05 6.86
C LEU A 60 -0.80 1.16 6.53
N MET A 61 -1.13 1.92 5.49
CA MET A 61 -0.45 3.17 5.18
C MET A 61 -0.66 4.22 6.27
N ALA A 62 -1.89 4.36 6.80
CA ALA A 62 -2.19 5.31 7.86
C ALA A 62 -1.47 4.94 9.17
N GLU A 63 -1.42 3.66 9.52
CA GLU A 63 -0.66 3.16 10.68
C GLU A 63 0.83 3.49 10.55
N LEU A 64 1.41 3.26 9.36
CA LEU A 64 2.81 3.61 9.10
C LEU A 64 3.05 5.13 9.15
N ASP A 65 2.13 5.94 8.62
CA ASP A 65 2.25 7.40 8.65
C ASP A 65 2.17 7.92 10.10
N GLU A 66 1.22 7.43 10.90
CA GLU A 66 1.11 7.76 12.32
C GLU A 66 2.40 7.40 13.08
N ARG A 67 2.96 6.21 12.81
CA ARG A 67 4.22 5.81 13.43
C ARG A 67 5.42 6.67 13.01
N LEU A 68 5.45 7.15 11.77
CA LEU A 68 6.51 8.01 11.25
C LEU A 68 6.44 9.45 11.76
N ASP A 69 5.27 9.88 12.25
CA ASP A 69 5.04 11.16 12.91
C ASP A 69 5.43 11.12 14.40
N ASP A 70 5.50 9.93 15.00
CA ASP A 70 6.05 9.72 16.35
C ASP A 70 7.56 10.04 16.42
N GLU A 71 8.01 10.68 17.50
CA GLU A 71 9.42 11.01 17.78
C GLU A 71 10.20 9.83 18.37
N GLU A 72 9.53 8.75 18.81
CA GLU A 72 10.17 7.55 19.36
C GLU A 72 11.06 6.83 18.33
N ILE A 73 12.19 6.31 18.81
CA ILE A 73 13.18 5.58 18.01
C ILE A 73 12.52 4.41 17.28
N VAL A 74 12.73 4.30 15.97
CA VAL A 74 12.29 3.17 15.16
C VAL A 74 13.30 2.04 15.28
N GLU A 75 12.86 0.91 15.82
CA GLU A 75 13.67 -0.29 15.93
C GLU A 75 13.64 -1.11 14.62
N ALA A 76 14.71 -1.86 14.36
CA ALA A 76 14.79 -2.68 13.14
C ALA A 76 13.71 -3.78 13.10
N THR A 77 13.35 -4.32 14.26
CA THR A 77 12.28 -5.32 14.43
C THR A 77 10.90 -4.75 14.09
N GLU A 78 10.65 -3.51 14.49
CA GLU A 78 9.42 -2.78 14.15
C GLU A 78 9.33 -2.50 12.65
N ALA A 79 10.41 -1.99 12.04
CA ALA A 79 10.46 -1.77 10.59
C ALA A 79 10.22 -3.09 9.81
N ALA A 80 10.74 -4.21 10.31
CA ALA A 80 10.51 -5.53 9.76
C ALA A 80 9.06 -6.02 9.88
N GLN A 81 8.32 -5.60 10.91
CA GLN A 81 6.89 -5.88 11.05
C GLN A 81 6.08 -5.18 9.96
N TYR A 82 6.36 -3.89 9.70
CA TYR A 82 5.74 -3.17 8.59
C TYR A 82 6.02 -3.85 7.25
N ARG A 83 7.28 -4.20 6.97
CA ARG A 83 7.62 -4.96 5.76
C ARG A 83 6.80 -6.24 5.65
N THR A 84 6.69 -7.00 6.74
CA THR A 84 5.94 -8.26 6.78
C THR A 84 4.46 -8.04 6.50
N ALA A 85 3.83 -7.00 7.06
CA ALA A 85 2.44 -6.65 6.82
C ALA A 85 2.18 -6.29 5.35
N PHE A 86 3.02 -5.44 4.75
CA PHE A 86 2.92 -5.10 3.33
C PHE A 86 3.14 -6.34 2.44
N GLU A 87 4.16 -7.16 2.72
CA GLU A 87 4.40 -8.41 1.98
C GLU A 87 3.23 -9.41 2.14
N GLY A 88 2.52 -9.38 3.27
CA GLY A 88 1.30 -10.14 3.51
C GLY A 88 0.13 -9.70 2.62
N LEU A 89 0.05 -8.42 2.24
CA LEU A 89 -0.97 -7.91 1.30
C LEU A 89 -0.55 -8.05 -0.16
N VAL A 90 0.68 -7.66 -0.51
CA VAL A 90 1.15 -7.53 -1.91
C VAL A 90 2.18 -8.56 -2.35
N GLY A 91 2.67 -9.38 -1.43
CA GLY A 91 3.55 -10.52 -1.69
C GLY A 91 4.99 -10.22 -1.30
N PRO A 92 5.82 -11.25 -1.07
CA PRO A 92 5.63 -12.63 -1.51
C PRO A 92 5.15 -13.56 -0.39
N ARG A 93 4.80 -13.02 0.79
CA ARG A 93 4.34 -13.82 1.92
C ARG A 93 2.94 -14.36 1.67
N PRO A 94 2.53 -15.44 2.40
CA PRO A 94 1.16 -15.89 2.41
C PRO A 94 0.19 -14.72 2.68
N PRO A 95 -0.98 -14.70 2.01
CA PRO A 95 -1.93 -13.62 2.16
C PRO A 95 -2.45 -13.53 3.60
N ILE A 96 -2.40 -12.32 4.16
CA ILE A 96 -3.12 -12.00 5.41
C ILE A 96 -4.60 -11.69 5.15
N ASP A 97 -4.95 -11.42 3.89
CA ASP A 97 -6.31 -11.19 3.40
C ASP A 97 -6.44 -11.77 1.99
N GLU A 98 -7.23 -12.84 1.85
CA GLU A 98 -7.41 -13.58 0.59
C GLU A 98 -8.21 -12.78 -0.45
N ASP A 99 -9.20 -11.98 -0.04
CA ASP A 99 -10.02 -11.18 -0.98
C ASP A 99 -9.18 -10.03 -1.56
N PHE A 100 -8.44 -9.32 -0.69
CA PHE A 100 -7.49 -8.31 -1.14
C PHE A 100 -6.49 -8.92 -2.12
N ARG A 101 -5.86 -10.04 -1.74
CA ARG A 101 -4.83 -10.70 -2.55
C ARG A 101 -5.34 -11.05 -3.93
N LYS A 102 -6.54 -11.64 -4.01
CA LYS A 102 -7.15 -12.06 -5.27
C LYS A 102 -7.39 -10.87 -6.21
N ARG A 103 -8.01 -9.79 -5.72
CA ARG A 103 -8.29 -8.58 -6.52
C ARG A 103 -7.00 -7.90 -6.95
N TYR A 104 -6.07 -7.74 -6.02
CA TYR A 104 -4.74 -7.20 -6.29
C TYR A 104 -4.01 -7.97 -7.39
N LEU A 105 -3.99 -9.31 -7.36
CA LEU A 105 -3.34 -10.11 -8.38
C LEU A 105 -4.02 -10.01 -9.76
N ALA A 106 -5.35 -9.86 -9.81
CA ALA A 106 -6.07 -9.61 -11.05
C ALA A 106 -5.62 -8.27 -11.66
N LEU A 107 -5.63 -7.19 -10.87
CA LEU A 107 -5.16 -5.88 -11.34
C LEU A 107 -3.67 -5.87 -11.72
N LEU A 108 -2.84 -6.60 -10.98
CA LEU A 108 -1.42 -6.73 -11.28
C LEU A 108 -1.17 -7.39 -12.65
N HIS A 109 -2.04 -8.32 -13.06
CA HIS A 109 -1.97 -8.99 -14.35
C HIS A 109 -2.53 -8.13 -15.48
N ASP A 110 -3.67 -7.47 -15.23
CA ASP A 110 -4.47 -6.83 -16.28
C ASP A 110 -4.11 -5.36 -16.52
N ALA A 111 -3.49 -4.67 -15.54
CA ALA A 111 -3.18 -3.25 -15.62
C ALA A 111 -1.66 -2.96 -15.53
N PRO A 112 -1.01 -2.51 -16.61
CA PRO A 112 0.43 -2.19 -16.62
C PRO A 112 0.85 -1.18 -15.55
N GLU A 113 0.01 -0.19 -15.26
CA GLU A 113 0.27 0.85 -14.27
C GLU A 113 0.37 0.26 -12.85
N VAL A 114 -0.44 -0.76 -12.55
CA VAL A 114 -0.40 -1.48 -11.27
C VAL A 114 0.85 -2.35 -11.18
N ALA A 115 1.25 -3.01 -12.27
CA ALA A 115 2.51 -3.78 -12.33
C ALA A 115 3.75 -2.89 -12.12
N ILE A 116 3.78 -1.71 -12.73
CA ILE A 116 4.86 -0.73 -12.53
C ILE A 116 4.89 -0.24 -11.08
N ALA A 117 3.73 0.16 -10.53
CA ALA A 117 3.64 0.63 -9.15
C ALA A 117 4.02 -0.47 -8.13
N HIS A 118 3.66 -1.73 -8.40
CA HIS A 118 4.13 -2.86 -7.61
C HIS A 118 5.65 -3.00 -7.64
N GLY A 119 6.27 -2.86 -8.82
CA GLY A 119 7.73 -2.89 -8.95
C GLY A 119 8.43 -1.83 -8.11
N VAL A 120 7.88 -0.61 -8.06
CA VAL A 120 8.39 0.48 -7.19
C VAL A 120 8.23 0.11 -5.72
N LEU A 121 7.05 -0.40 -5.31
CA LEU A 121 6.82 -0.86 -3.94
C LEU A 121 7.78 -1.98 -3.53
N ARG A 122 8.06 -2.93 -4.42
CA ARG A 122 9.03 -4.02 -4.20
C ARG A 122 10.44 -3.50 -3.95
N GLN A 123 10.85 -2.45 -4.67
CA GLN A 123 12.15 -1.82 -4.46
C GLN A 123 12.23 -1.12 -3.10
N ALA A 124 11.17 -0.45 -2.66
CA ALA A 124 11.11 0.15 -1.32
C ALA A 124 11.14 -0.92 -0.22
N LEU A 125 10.34 -1.99 -0.36
CA LEU A 125 10.34 -3.13 0.58
C LEU A 125 11.70 -3.80 0.71
N ALA A 126 12.51 -3.83 -0.36
CA ALA A 126 13.84 -4.42 -0.34
C ALA A 126 14.85 -3.64 0.54
N LYS A 127 14.60 -2.35 0.81
CA LYS A 127 15.44 -1.50 1.67
C LYS A 127 15.11 -1.69 3.17
N VAL A 128 13.88 -2.09 3.48
CA VAL A 128 13.41 -2.30 4.86
C VAL A 128 13.92 -3.66 5.38
N PRO A 129 14.31 -3.80 6.66
CA PRO A 129 14.79 -5.07 7.21
C PRO A 129 13.76 -6.19 7.08
N GLN A 130 14.22 -7.42 6.96
CA GLN A 130 13.35 -8.60 7.09
C GLN A 130 13.19 -8.96 8.56
N ALA A 131 12.01 -9.49 8.92
CA ALA A 131 11.84 -10.15 10.20
C ALA A 131 12.66 -11.43 10.19
N GLU A 132 13.37 -11.70 11.30
CA GLU A 132 14.07 -12.97 11.54
C GLU A 132 13.11 -14.17 11.53
#